data_AF-A0A7C6EM55-F1
#
_entry.id   AF-A0A7C6EM55-F1
#
_cell.length_a   1.000
_cell.length_b   1.000
_cell.length_c   1.000
_cell.angle_alpha   90.00
_cell.angle_beta   90.00
_cell.angle_gamma   90.00
#
_symmetry.space_group_name_H-M   'P 1'
#
loop_
_entity.id
_entity.type
_entity.pdbx_description
1 polymer ?
#
loop_
_entity_poly.entity_id
_entity_poly.type
_entity_poly.pdbx_seq_one_letter_code
_entity_poly.pdbx_strand_id
1 'polypeptide(L)'
;MLGGMCLAFWRRKKAEKKVNPNEILDSVSIIKARLSRRVKEVEARERELFEQVVRAHMERDHERAAMYAEELAELRKALRRLVHASLLLEGVLYRIEAIKDLQDAGRIVLPLKDVLAAASQEIRGIAPTTSDELDKLVNMMEDLSVEVGTFHESTIAETKLSDEARKILEEASAIAAQRRREHGRLMETSS
;
A
#
# COMPACT_ATOMS: atom_id res chain seq x y z
N MET A 1 47.64 -51.00 -5.29
CA MET A 1 47.12 -50.81 -3.92
C MET A 1 47.00 -49.31 -3.68
N LEU A 2 45.80 -48.88 -3.26
CA LEU A 2 45.49 -47.79 -2.31
C LEU A 2 46.11 -46.40 -2.60
N GLY A 3 45.37 -45.29 -2.67
CA GLY A 3 43.99 -44.96 -2.32
C GLY A 3 43.79 -43.47 -2.61
N GLY A 4 42.59 -43.08 -3.05
CA GLY A 4 41.71 -42.16 -2.29
C GLY A 4 42.12 -40.68 -2.41
N MET A 5 41.45 -39.88 -3.25
CA MET A 5 40.28 -39.04 -2.84
C MET A 5 40.60 -38.17 -1.61
N CYS A 6 40.50 -36.85 -1.66
CA CYS A 6 39.23 -36.16 -1.88
C CYS A 6 39.47 -34.71 -2.30
N LEU A 7 38.89 -34.30 -3.43
CA LEU A 7 38.50 -32.92 -3.68
C LEU A 7 37.55 -32.52 -2.54
N ALA A 8 38.07 -31.82 -1.54
CA ALA A 8 37.28 -31.21 -0.49
C ALA A 8 36.43 -30.10 -1.12
N PHE A 9 35.29 -30.53 -1.64
CA PHE A 9 34.16 -29.75 -2.10
C PHE A 9 33.75 -28.79 -0.99
N TRP A 10 34.28 -27.56 -1.07
CA TRP A 10 34.04 -26.49 -0.13
C TRP A 10 32.62 -25.94 -0.35
N ARG A 11 31.61 -26.69 0.12
CA ARG A 11 30.22 -26.24 0.14
C ARG A 11 30.05 -25.27 1.32
N ARG A 12 30.31 -23.98 1.07
CA ARG A 12 29.94 -22.89 1.98
C ARG A 12 28.43 -23.00 2.24
N LYS A 13 28.02 -23.54 3.40
CA LYS A 13 26.61 -23.50 3.83
C LYS A 13 26.23 -22.01 3.87
N LYS A 14 25.36 -21.56 2.95
CA LYS A 14 24.69 -20.27 3.10
C LYS A 14 23.96 -20.33 4.44
N ALA A 15 24.33 -19.48 5.38
CA ALA A 15 23.58 -19.33 6.62
C ALA A 15 22.14 -18.95 6.25
N GLU A 16 21.16 -19.80 6.56
CA GLU A 16 19.74 -19.49 6.44
C GLU A 16 19.46 -18.29 7.33
N LYS A 17 19.13 -17.15 6.72
CA LYS A 17 18.85 -15.91 7.42
C LYS A 17 17.42 -16.01 7.96
N LYS A 18 17.27 -16.29 9.26
CA LYS A 18 15.96 -16.34 9.92
C LYS A 18 15.24 -15.01 9.71
N VAL A 19 14.04 -15.05 9.14
CA VAL A 19 13.24 -13.85 8.89
C VAL A 19 12.68 -13.38 10.24
N ASN A 20 13.06 -12.17 10.66
CA ASN A 20 12.56 -11.59 11.91
C ASN A 20 11.29 -10.78 11.61
N PRO A 21 10.13 -11.06 12.25
CA PRO A 21 8.89 -10.31 12.04
C PRO A 21 9.04 -8.78 12.21
N ASN A 22 9.96 -8.33 13.07
CA ASN A 22 10.25 -6.92 13.23
C ASN A 22 10.90 -6.29 11.99
N GLU A 23 11.71 -7.05 11.24
CA GLU A 23 12.31 -6.58 9.98
C GLU A 23 11.24 -6.36 8.89
N ILE A 24 10.19 -7.21 8.86
CA ILE A 24 9.05 -7.04 7.95
C ILE A 24 8.27 -5.77 8.33
N LEU A 25 7.99 -5.57 9.62
CA LEU A 25 7.29 -4.38 10.12
C LEU A 25 8.04 -3.09 9.76
N ASP A 26 9.35 -3.05 10.03
CA ASP A 26 10.21 -1.91 9.71
C ASP A 26 10.22 -1.64 8.20
N SER A 27 10.27 -2.71 7.39
CA SER A 27 10.24 -2.61 5.93
C SER A 27 8.91 -2.05 5.41
N VAL A 28 7.76 -2.57 5.88
CA VAL A 28 6.42 -2.02 5.53
C VAL A 28 6.34 -0.54 5.89
N SER A 29 6.82 -0.17 7.09
CA SER A 29 6.79 1.20 7.57
C SER A 29 7.61 2.16 6.69
N ILE A 30 8.84 1.76 6.32
CA ILE A 30 9.70 2.54 5.42
C ILE A 30 9.05 2.70 4.05
N ILE A 31 8.48 1.63 3.48
CA ILE A 31 7.82 1.66 2.18
C ILE A 31 6.59 2.58 2.23
N LYS A 32 5.75 2.49 3.27
CA LYS A 32 4.60 3.38 3.49
C LYS A 32 5.03 4.84 3.56
N ALA A 33 6.10 5.15 4.29
CA ALA A 33 6.61 6.52 4.43
C ALA A 33 7.08 7.10 3.08
N ARG A 34 7.75 6.29 2.26
CA ARG A 34 8.16 6.66 0.89
C ARG A 34 6.95 6.91 -0.01
N LEU A 35 5.98 6.01 0.03
CA LEU A 35 4.76 6.14 -0.76
C LEU A 35 3.97 7.38 -0.36
N SER A 36 3.89 7.68 0.94
CA SER A 36 3.26 8.90 1.48
C SER A 36 3.95 10.17 1.00
N ARG A 37 5.28 10.17 0.89
CA ARG A 37 6.02 11.28 0.28
C ARG A 37 5.65 11.43 -1.20
N ARG A 38 5.59 10.32 -1.94
CA ARG A 38 5.22 10.33 -3.36
C ARG A 38 3.78 10.84 -3.59
N VAL A 39 2.85 10.49 -2.72
CA VAL A 39 1.48 11.05 -2.72
C VAL A 39 1.53 12.57 -2.64
N LYS A 40 2.24 13.14 -1.66
CA LYS A 40 2.37 14.60 -1.50
C LYS A 40 2.99 15.29 -2.72
N GLU A 41 4.00 14.67 -3.32
CA GLU A 41 4.62 15.18 -4.56
C GLU A 41 3.63 15.22 -5.73
N VAL A 42 2.81 14.18 -5.88
CA VAL A 42 1.82 14.10 -6.96
C VAL A 42 0.64 15.04 -6.70
N GLU A 43 0.21 15.22 -5.45
CA GLU A 43 -0.80 16.21 -5.06
C GLU A 43 -0.35 17.64 -5.35
N ALA A 44 0.94 17.96 -5.13
CA ALA A 44 1.47 19.28 -5.47
C ALA A 44 1.38 19.54 -6.98
N ARG A 45 1.81 18.57 -7.79
CA ARG A 45 1.72 18.65 -9.26
C ARG A 45 0.28 18.72 -9.76
N GLU A 46 -0.65 18.02 -9.10
CA GLU A 46 -2.08 18.05 -9.41
C GLU A 46 -2.65 19.47 -9.26
N ARG A 47 -2.29 20.17 -8.17
CA ARG A 47 -2.69 21.57 -7.97
C ARG A 47 -2.08 22.50 -9.00
N GLU A 48 -0.77 22.37 -9.25
CA GLU A 48 -0.08 23.20 -10.26
C GLU A 48 -0.68 23.03 -11.66
N LEU A 49 -0.97 21.79 -12.07
CA LEU A 49 -1.55 21.50 -13.38
C LEU A 49 -3.00 21.98 -13.47
N PHE A 50 -3.77 21.88 -12.38
CA PHE A 50 -5.11 22.47 -12.33
C PHE A 50 -5.09 23.99 -12.50
N GLU A 51 -4.15 24.69 -11.87
CA GLU A 51 -3.96 26.14 -12.08
C GLU A 51 -3.61 26.47 -13.54
N GLN A 52 -2.82 25.62 -14.22
CA GLN A 52 -2.51 25.77 -15.64
C GLN A 52 -3.75 25.58 -16.52
N VAL A 53 -4.62 24.63 -16.21
CA VAL A 53 -5.93 24.45 -16.89
C VAL A 53 -6.75 25.73 -16.75
N VAL A 54 -6.87 26.29 -15.54
CA VAL A 54 -7.62 27.53 -15.28
C VAL A 54 -7.05 28.69 -16.08
N ARG A 55 -5.72 28.85 -16.09
CA ARG A 55 -5.05 29.93 -16.83
C ARG A 55 -5.29 29.84 -18.34
N ALA A 56 -5.11 28.65 -18.93
CA ALA A 56 -5.39 28.43 -20.35
C ALA A 56 -6.85 28.74 -20.71
N HIS A 57 -7.79 28.38 -19.83
CA HIS A 57 -9.20 28.76 -19.98
C HIS A 57 -9.43 30.28 -19.94
N MET A 58 -8.79 31.00 -19.02
CA MET A 58 -8.88 32.46 -18.92
C MET A 58 -8.33 33.17 -20.16
N GLU A 59 -7.27 32.62 -20.74
CA GLU A 59 -6.65 33.08 -21.99
C GLU A 59 -7.44 32.70 -23.25
N ARG A 60 -8.55 31.95 -23.10
CA ARG A 60 -9.35 31.37 -24.20
C ARG A 60 -8.56 30.44 -25.12
N ASP A 61 -7.47 29.88 -24.61
CA ASP A 61 -6.66 28.87 -25.28
C ASP A 61 -7.26 27.48 -25.02
N HIS A 62 -8.33 27.18 -25.76
CA HIS A 62 -9.13 25.96 -25.56
C HIS A 62 -8.35 24.67 -25.84
N GLU A 63 -7.43 24.68 -26.80
CA GLU A 63 -6.59 23.52 -27.12
C GLU A 63 -5.63 23.21 -25.97
N ARG A 64 -4.93 24.22 -25.45
CA ARG A 64 -4.03 24.04 -24.31
C ARG A 64 -4.78 23.63 -23.04
N ALA A 65 -5.94 24.21 -22.79
CA ALA A 65 -6.78 23.85 -21.65
C ALA A 65 -7.21 22.37 -21.71
N ALA A 66 -7.64 21.90 -22.89
CA ALA A 66 -8.04 20.50 -23.10
C ALA A 66 -6.86 19.54 -22.89
N MET A 67 -5.68 19.87 -23.42
CA MET A 67 -4.47 19.06 -23.23
C MET A 67 -4.07 18.95 -21.75
N TYR A 68 -4.04 20.07 -21.02
CA TYR A 68 -3.72 20.05 -19.59
C TYR A 68 -4.78 19.31 -18.75
N ALA A 69 -6.05 19.39 -19.15
CA ALA A 69 -7.12 18.68 -18.47
C ALA A 69 -6.99 17.15 -18.61
N GLU A 70 -6.59 16.66 -19.78
CA GLU A 70 -6.35 15.23 -20.00
C GLU A 70 -5.19 14.72 -19.14
N GLU A 71 -4.07 15.45 -19.12
CA GLU A 71 -2.92 15.13 -18.26
C GLU A 71 -3.30 15.16 -16.76
N LEU A 72 -4.14 16.13 -16.35
CA LEU A 72 -4.65 16.20 -14.99
C LEU A 72 -5.53 14.99 -14.64
N ALA A 73 -6.33 14.50 -15.59
CA ALA A 73 -7.16 13.32 -15.40
C ALA A 73 -6.30 12.06 -15.17
N GLU A 74 -5.23 11.87 -15.95
CA GLU A 74 -4.26 10.79 -15.76
C GLU A 74 -3.50 10.91 -14.45
N LEU A 75 -3.07 12.12 -14.08
CA LEU A 75 -2.37 12.37 -12.81
C LEU A 75 -3.28 12.06 -11.61
N ARG A 76 -4.57 12.40 -11.69
CA ARG A 76 -5.57 12.05 -10.68
C ARG A 76 -5.82 10.53 -10.60
N LYS A 77 -5.80 9.81 -11.73
CA LYS A 77 -5.86 8.33 -11.74
C LYS A 77 -4.63 7.73 -11.03
N ALA A 78 -3.45 8.28 -11.28
CA ALA A 78 -2.23 7.85 -10.59
C ALA A 78 -2.28 8.14 -9.08
N LEU A 79 -2.72 9.35 -8.69
CA LEU A 79 -2.85 9.74 -7.29
C LEU A 79 -3.78 8.79 -6.52
N ARG A 80 -4.94 8.43 -7.09
CA ARG A 80 -5.87 7.48 -6.45
C ARG A 80 -5.22 6.13 -6.16
N ARG A 81 -4.45 5.59 -7.10
CA ARG A 81 -3.71 4.33 -6.92
C ARG A 81 -2.62 4.45 -5.85
N LEU A 82 -1.88 5.55 -5.82
CA LEU A 82 -0.87 5.80 -4.77
C LEU A 82 -1.49 5.89 -3.37
N VAL A 83 -2.62 6.61 -3.25
CA VAL A 83 -3.34 6.75 -1.97
C VAL A 83 -3.89 5.39 -1.53
N HIS A 84 -4.49 4.63 -2.43
CA HIS A 84 -5.05 3.33 -2.10
C HIS A 84 -3.96 2.33 -1.66
N ALA A 85 -2.85 2.23 -2.38
CA ALA A 85 -1.70 1.44 -1.95
C ALA A 85 -1.17 1.88 -0.57
N SER A 86 -1.13 3.18 -0.27
CA SER A 86 -0.74 3.69 1.06
C SER A 86 -1.68 3.22 2.18
N LEU A 87 -2.99 3.21 1.91
CA LEU A 87 -4.01 2.71 2.84
C LEU A 87 -3.91 1.18 3.03
N LEU A 88 -3.60 0.42 1.99
CA LEU A 88 -3.37 -1.02 2.10
C LEU A 88 -2.18 -1.32 3.03
N LEU A 89 -1.06 -0.59 2.88
CA LEU A 89 0.10 -0.74 3.75
C LEU A 89 -0.19 -0.30 5.19
N GLU A 90 -0.98 0.74 5.38
CA GLU A 90 -1.47 1.15 6.69
C GLU A 90 -2.30 0.05 7.37
N GLY A 91 -3.23 -0.57 6.63
CA GLY A 91 -3.99 -1.72 7.11
C GLY A 91 -3.10 -2.92 7.47
N VAL A 92 -2.04 -3.18 6.70
CA VAL A 92 -1.05 -4.23 7.02
C VAL A 92 -0.34 -3.93 8.34
N LEU A 93 0.11 -2.69 8.56
CA LEU A 93 0.74 -2.28 9.82
C LEU A 93 -0.20 -2.49 11.02
N TYR A 94 -1.46 -2.04 10.92
CA TYR A 94 -2.44 -2.23 11.99
C TYR A 94 -2.71 -3.70 12.31
N ARG A 95 -2.78 -4.56 11.27
CA ARG A 95 -2.93 -6.00 11.48
C ARG A 95 -1.72 -6.57 12.19
N ILE A 96 -0.50 -6.26 11.76
CA ILE A 96 0.74 -6.74 12.41
C ILE A 96 0.82 -6.27 13.87
N GLU A 97 0.47 -5.00 14.15
CA GLU A 97 0.45 -4.44 15.51
C GLU A 97 -0.55 -5.16 16.43
N ALA A 98 -1.76 -5.46 15.94
CA ALA A 98 -2.79 -6.16 16.71
C ALA A 98 -2.41 -7.61 17.10
N ILE A 99 -1.38 -8.19 16.47
CA ILE A 99 -0.97 -9.59 16.65
C ILE A 99 0.27 -9.72 17.53
N LYS A 100 0.95 -8.61 17.86
CA LYS A 100 2.16 -8.65 18.72
C LYS A 100 1.93 -9.35 20.08
N ASP A 101 0.67 -9.55 20.48
CA ASP A 101 0.26 -10.19 21.73
C ASP A 101 -0.22 -11.66 21.58
N LEU A 102 -0.25 -12.26 20.38
CA LEU A 102 -0.84 -13.59 20.16
C LEU A 102 0.13 -14.59 19.53
N GLN A 103 0.17 -15.80 20.09
CA GLN A 103 0.95 -16.97 19.64
C GLN A 103 0.53 -17.54 18.25
N ASP A 104 -0.23 -16.79 17.45
CA ASP A 104 -0.91 -17.29 16.23
C ASP A 104 -0.39 -16.60 14.94
N ALA A 105 0.92 -16.30 14.91
CA ALA A 105 1.58 -15.57 13.82
C ALA A 105 1.41 -16.23 12.43
N GLY A 106 1.27 -17.55 12.36
CA GLY A 106 1.18 -18.30 11.11
C GLY A 106 -0.10 -18.07 10.31
N ARG A 107 -1.25 -17.85 10.97
CA ARG A 107 -2.55 -17.72 10.29
C ARG A 107 -2.72 -16.44 9.48
N ILE A 108 -1.78 -15.51 9.60
CA ILE A 108 -1.97 -14.12 9.14
C ILE A 108 -0.95 -13.71 8.07
N VAL A 109 0.14 -14.47 7.91
CA VAL A 109 1.16 -14.21 6.88
C VAL A 109 0.55 -14.20 5.47
N LEU A 110 -0.30 -15.19 5.16
CA LEU A 110 -0.92 -15.33 3.83
C LEU A 110 -1.85 -14.15 3.47
N PRO A 111 -2.85 -13.75 4.29
CA PRO A 111 -3.67 -12.56 3.99
C PRO A 111 -2.88 -11.25 3.89
N LEU A 112 -1.77 -11.09 4.61
CA LEU A 112 -0.94 -9.89 4.50
C LEU A 112 -0.16 -9.87 3.19
N LYS A 113 0.30 -11.04 2.73
CA LYS A 113 1.04 -11.19 1.47
C LYS A 113 0.18 -10.74 0.29
N ASP A 114 -1.06 -11.17 0.23
CA ASP A 114 -1.99 -10.81 -0.85
C ASP A 114 -2.23 -9.29 -0.90
N VAL A 115 -2.34 -8.64 0.27
CA VAL A 115 -2.49 -7.18 0.37
C VAL A 115 -1.24 -6.44 -0.11
N LEU A 116 -0.04 -6.92 0.27
CA LEU A 116 1.23 -6.34 -0.21
C LEU A 116 1.40 -6.53 -1.72
N ALA A 117 1.02 -7.68 -2.27
CA ALA A 117 1.07 -7.94 -3.71
C ALA A 117 0.11 -7.02 -4.48
N ALA A 118 -1.12 -6.82 -3.95
CA ALA A 118 -2.07 -5.88 -4.52
C ALA A 118 -1.51 -4.45 -4.52
N ALA A 119 -0.94 -3.99 -3.39
CA ALA A 119 -0.31 -2.67 -3.30
C ALA A 119 0.85 -2.51 -4.29
N SER A 120 1.66 -3.56 -4.52
CA SER A 120 2.73 -3.55 -5.53
C SER A 120 2.17 -3.35 -6.94
N GLN A 121 1.14 -4.11 -7.32
CA GLN A 121 0.55 -4.00 -8.67
C GLN A 121 -0.07 -2.63 -8.93
N GLU A 122 -0.70 -2.00 -7.95
CA GLU A 122 -1.30 -0.67 -8.11
C GLU A 122 -0.30 0.41 -8.49
N ILE A 123 0.91 0.32 -7.93
CA ILE A 123 1.93 1.36 -8.07
C ILE A 123 3.00 1.01 -9.10
N ARG A 124 2.97 -0.17 -9.71
CA ARG A 124 4.03 -0.66 -10.63
C ARG A 124 4.35 0.30 -11.77
N GLY A 125 3.33 0.93 -12.35
CA GLY A 125 3.49 1.93 -13.43
C GLY A 125 3.73 3.38 -12.95
N ILE A 126 3.69 3.64 -11.64
CA ILE A 126 3.72 5.01 -11.07
C ILE A 126 4.96 5.24 -10.18
N ALA A 127 5.29 4.23 -9.36
CA ALA A 127 6.40 4.18 -8.42
C ALA A 127 7.11 2.82 -8.50
N PRO A 128 7.78 2.52 -9.64
CA PRO A 128 8.35 1.20 -9.92
C PRO A 128 9.36 0.74 -8.86
N THR A 129 10.22 1.63 -8.38
CA THR A 129 11.19 1.31 -7.31
C THR A 129 10.49 0.87 -6.01
N THR A 130 9.36 1.49 -5.66
CA THR A 130 8.58 1.12 -4.47
C THR A 130 7.83 -0.20 -4.70
N SER A 131 7.37 -0.46 -5.93
CA SER A 131 6.80 -1.76 -6.32
C SER A 131 7.83 -2.89 -6.18
N ASP A 132 9.07 -2.68 -6.66
CA ASP A 132 10.14 -3.68 -6.53
C ASP A 132 10.49 -3.99 -5.06
N GLU A 133 10.40 -2.98 -4.18
CA GLU A 133 10.59 -3.15 -2.74
C GLU A 133 9.44 -3.95 -2.09
N LEU A 134 8.20 -3.71 -2.52
CA LEU A 134 7.05 -4.50 -2.10
C LEU A 134 7.15 -5.95 -2.59
N ASP A 135 7.61 -6.18 -3.83
CA ASP A 135 7.81 -7.54 -4.36
C ASP A 135 8.87 -8.31 -3.55
N LYS A 136 9.96 -7.65 -3.14
CA LYS A 136 10.96 -8.24 -2.23
C LYS A 136 10.35 -8.59 -0.88
N LEU A 137 9.50 -7.71 -0.34
CA LEU A 137 8.83 -7.92 0.93
C LEU A 137 7.83 -9.09 0.86
N VAL A 138 7.08 -9.20 -0.24
CA VAL A 138 6.20 -10.35 -0.53
C VAL A 138 7.00 -11.66 -0.51
N ASN A 139 8.19 -11.70 -1.11
CA ASN A 139 9.06 -12.88 -1.07
C ASN A 139 9.57 -13.18 0.35
N MET A 140 9.94 -12.16 1.14
CA MET A 140 10.33 -12.35 2.54
C MET A 140 9.19 -12.92 3.39
N MET A 141 7.94 -12.53 3.10
CA MET A 141 6.77 -13.10 3.79
C MET A 141 6.46 -14.53 3.33
N GLU A 142 6.74 -14.88 2.08
CA GLU A 142 6.65 -16.26 1.60
C GLU A 142 7.63 -17.19 2.35
N ASP A 143 8.88 -16.76 2.47
CA ASP A 143 9.92 -17.50 3.21
C ASP A 143 9.49 -17.73 4.68
N LEU A 144 8.90 -16.71 5.31
CA LEU A 144 8.35 -16.81 6.67
C LEU A 144 7.16 -17.78 6.74
N SER A 145 6.26 -17.76 5.75
CA SER A 145 5.12 -18.70 5.69
C SER A 145 5.58 -20.15 5.63
N VAL A 146 6.63 -20.43 4.85
CA VAL A 146 7.24 -21.76 4.77
C VAL A 146 7.86 -22.17 6.12
N GLU A 147 8.56 -21.25 6.80
CA GLU A 147 9.18 -21.52 8.11
C GLU A 147 8.14 -21.84 9.20
N VAL A 148 6.99 -21.16 9.18
CA VAL A 148 5.92 -21.35 10.17
C VAL A 148 5.03 -22.57 9.83
N GLY A 149 5.29 -23.27 8.72
CA GLY A 149 4.56 -24.47 8.31
C GLY A 149 3.14 -24.18 7.82
N THR A 150 2.84 -22.95 7.44
CA THR A 150 1.52 -22.54 6.94
C THR A 150 1.42 -22.81 5.45
N PHE A 151 1.25 -24.08 5.08
CA PHE A 151 0.91 -24.47 3.71
C PHE A 151 -0.61 -24.44 3.57
N HIS A 152 -1.15 -23.37 2.97
CA HIS A 152 -2.51 -23.34 2.44
C HIS A 152 -2.45 -22.81 1.01
N GLU A 153 -3.21 -23.45 0.13
CA GLU A 153 -3.37 -23.05 -1.27
C GLU A 153 -4.00 -21.65 -1.30
N SER A 154 -3.24 -20.67 -1.79
CA SER A 154 -3.67 -19.26 -1.87
C SER A 154 -4.90 -19.16 -2.77
N THR A 155 -6.07 -19.06 -2.16
CA THR A 155 -7.24 -18.49 -2.82
C THR A 155 -7.08 -16.99 -2.66
N ILE A 156 -6.94 -16.25 -3.76
CA ILE A 156 -6.88 -14.78 -3.76
C ILE A 156 -8.08 -14.28 -2.97
N ALA A 157 -7.85 -13.89 -1.71
CA ALA A 157 -8.89 -13.36 -0.87
C ALA A 157 -9.12 -11.92 -1.35
N GLU A 158 -10.14 -11.75 -2.20
CA GLU A 158 -10.76 -10.45 -2.42
C GLU A 158 -10.96 -9.81 -1.05
N THR A 159 -10.37 -8.63 -0.81
CA THR A 159 -10.44 -7.90 0.47
C THR A 159 -11.87 -7.40 0.70
N LYS A 160 -12.81 -8.33 0.91
CA LYS A 160 -14.17 -8.01 1.30
C LYS A 160 -14.13 -7.49 2.74
N LEU A 161 -14.71 -6.31 2.93
CA LEU A 161 -15.00 -5.78 4.26
C LEU A 161 -15.77 -6.83 5.06
N SER A 162 -15.39 -7.02 6.33
CA SER A 162 -16.23 -7.79 7.25
C SER A 162 -17.56 -7.07 7.44
N ASP A 163 -18.61 -7.81 7.80
CA ASP A 163 -19.92 -7.22 8.06
C ASP A 163 -19.87 -6.18 9.20
N GLU A 164 -18.99 -6.40 10.19
CA GLU A 164 -18.72 -5.43 11.24
C GLU A 164 -18.08 -4.14 10.70
N ALA A 165 -17.09 -4.26 9.81
CA ALA A 165 -16.48 -3.09 9.19
C ALA A 165 -17.49 -2.29 8.35
N ARG A 166 -18.45 -2.96 7.71
CA ARG A 166 -19.54 -2.28 6.98
C ARG A 166 -20.45 -1.49 7.93
N LYS A 167 -20.88 -2.08 9.04
CA LYS A 167 -21.70 -1.39 10.06
C LYS A 167 -20.98 -0.17 10.62
N ILE A 168 -19.70 -0.31 10.95
CA ILE A 168 -18.89 0.82 11.43
C ILE A 168 -18.82 1.94 10.39
N LEU A 169 -18.67 1.61 9.09
CA LEU A 169 -18.71 2.61 8.01
C LEU A 169 -20.08 3.29 7.90
N GLU A 170 -21.18 2.56 8.07
CA GLU A 170 -22.53 3.12 8.08
C GLU A 170 -22.71 4.10 9.25
N GLU A 171 -22.30 3.72 10.47
CA GLU A 171 -22.33 4.59 11.66
C GLU A 171 -21.47 5.84 11.47
N ALA A 172 -20.24 5.68 10.99
CA ALA A 172 -19.34 6.80 10.70
C ALA A 172 -19.92 7.75 9.65
N SER A 173 -20.57 7.20 8.61
CA SER A 173 -21.22 8.01 7.56
C SER A 173 -22.39 8.83 8.12
N ALA A 174 -23.18 8.26 9.03
CA ALA A 174 -24.27 8.95 9.69
C ALA A 174 -23.75 10.11 10.56
N ILE A 175 -22.71 9.88 11.36
CA ILE A 175 -22.05 10.91 12.18
C ILE A 175 -21.45 12.01 11.30
N ALA A 176 -20.76 11.66 10.22
CA ALA A 176 -20.17 12.63 9.29
C ALA A 176 -21.23 13.49 8.59
N ALA A 177 -22.37 12.90 8.21
CA ALA A 177 -23.50 13.63 7.65
C ALA A 177 -24.11 14.60 8.67
N GLN A 178 -24.27 14.17 9.93
CA GLN A 178 -24.74 15.04 11.00
C GLN A 178 -23.81 16.23 11.23
N ARG A 179 -22.50 16.01 11.38
CA ARG A 179 -21.51 17.08 11.57
C ARG A 179 -21.51 18.10 10.44
N ARG A 180 -21.67 17.66 9.18
CA ARG A 180 -21.77 18.58 8.03
C ARG A 180 -23.02 19.46 8.09
N ARG A 181 -24.17 18.91 8.50
CA ARG A 181 -25.41 19.69 8.69
C ARG A 181 -25.30 20.69 9.82
N GLU A 182 -24.71 20.28 10.94
CA GLU A 182 -24.47 21.16 12.10
C GLU A 182 -23.51 22.30 11.75
N HIS A 183 -22.41 22.00 11.04
CA HIS A 183 -21.46 23.00 10.57
C HIS A 183 -22.09 23.99 9.57
N GLY A 184 -22.91 23.50 8.62
CA GLY A 184 -23.66 24.37 7.71
C GLY A 184 -24.63 25.30 8.44
N ARG A 185 -25.33 24.78 9.45
CA ARG A 185 -26.28 25.56 10.27
C ARG A 185 -25.58 26.65 11.12
N LEU A 186 -24.37 26.39 11.63
CA LEU A 186 -23.58 27.36 12.38
C LEU A 186 -23.05 28.52 11.51
N MET A 187 -22.81 28.27 10.21
CA MET A 187 -22.40 29.29 9.24
C MET A 187 -23.59 30.18 8.83
N GLU A 188 -24.80 29.62 8.73
CA GLU A 188 -26.03 30.37 8.43
C GLU A 188 -26.49 31.27 9.59
N THR A 189 -26.24 30.89 10.85
CA THR A 189 -26.60 31.71 12.03
C THR A 189 -25.55 32.78 12.38
N SER A 190 -24.39 32.75 11.72
CA SER A 190 -23.28 33.70 11.92
C SER A 190 -23.13 34.73 10.80
N SER A 191 -24.05 34.72 9.82
CA SER A 191 -24.19 35.72 8.75
C SER A 191 -25.44 36.56 8.98
#